data_AF-A0A6I0E699-F1
#
_entry.id   AF-A0A6I0E699-F1
#
_cell.length_a   1.000
_cell.length_b   1.000
_cell.length_c   1.000
_cell.angle_alpha   90.00
_cell.angle_beta   90.00
_cell.angle_gamma   90.00
#
_symmetry.space_group_name_H-M   'P 1'
#
loop_
_entity.id
_entity.type
_entity.pdbx_description
1 polymer ?
#
loop_
_entity_poly.entity_id
_entity_poly.type
_entity_poly.pdbx_seq_one_letter_code
_entity_poly.pdbx_strand_id
1 'polypeptide(L)'
;KIPFITNQTIKAKSDQLSTKQRRIAITANALINKLNSRINNNSVKIKSLIPQKVNSEKNKHNYWEQTVNYLNPYTILQKGYSITYYNGKVLKDSECIEIGARVETKLKNGRIIGNIVQKEP
;
A
#
# COMPACT_ATOMS: atom_id res chain seq x y z
N LYS A 1 -14.78 80.00 10.07
CA LYS A 1 -15.19 78.79 10.85
C LYS A 1 -15.58 77.61 9.96
N ILE A 2 -16.43 77.81 8.94
CA ILE A 2 -16.91 76.73 8.04
C ILE A 2 -15.79 75.94 7.31
N PRO A 3 -14.74 76.58 6.74
CA PRO A 3 -13.68 75.87 6.00
C PRO A 3 -12.77 74.98 6.88
N PHE A 4 -12.66 75.32 8.17
CA PHE A 4 -11.87 74.55 9.13
C PHE A 4 -12.55 73.24 9.49
N ILE A 5 -13.88 73.28 9.70
CA ILE A 5 -14.69 72.12 10.04
C ILE A 5 -14.75 71.13 8.86
N THR A 6 -14.86 71.63 7.62
CA THR A 6 -14.85 70.78 6.42
C THR A 6 -13.50 70.08 6.22
N ASN A 7 -12.38 70.80 6.35
CA ASN A 7 -11.05 70.19 6.27
C ASN A 7 -10.79 69.18 7.39
N GLN A 8 -11.28 69.44 8.60
CA GLN A 8 -11.18 68.49 9.72
C GLN A 8 -12.00 67.21 9.46
N THR A 9 -13.19 67.36 8.87
CA THR A 9 -14.05 66.22 8.49
C THR A 9 -13.46 65.40 7.35
N ILE A 10 -12.88 66.05 6.34
CA ILE A 10 -12.17 65.39 5.23
C ILE A 10 -10.97 64.59 5.76
N LYS A 11 -10.16 65.20 6.65
CA LYS A 11 -9.03 64.53 7.28
C LYS A 11 -9.48 63.30 8.08
N ALA A 12 -10.50 63.45 8.93
CA ALA A 12 -11.04 62.34 9.69
C ALA A 12 -11.56 61.19 8.80
N LYS A 13 -12.18 61.52 7.65
CA LYS A 13 -12.64 60.51 6.69
C LYS A 13 -11.48 59.80 5.97
N SER A 14 -10.44 60.55 5.62
CA SER A 14 -9.19 60.00 5.07
C SER A 14 -8.50 59.05 6.05
N ASP A 15 -8.43 59.42 7.33
CA ASP A 15 -7.86 58.59 8.39
C ASP A 15 -8.70 57.32 8.64
N GLN A 16 -10.03 57.42 8.57
CA GLN A 16 -10.92 56.25 8.60
C GLN A 16 -10.71 55.31 7.41
N LEU A 17 -10.44 55.87 6.21
CA LEU A 17 -10.20 55.07 5.02
C LEU A 17 -8.85 54.33 5.10
N SER A 18 -7.80 55.03 5.53
CA SER A 18 -6.46 54.44 5.68
C SER A 18 -6.43 53.33 6.74
N THR A 19 -7.17 53.50 7.84
CA THR A 19 -7.29 52.47 8.88
C THR A 19 -8.06 51.24 8.39
N LYS A 20 -9.15 51.41 7.64
CA LYS A 20 -9.86 50.29 7.00
C LYS A 20 -8.98 49.56 5.98
N GLN A 21 -8.26 50.30 5.14
CA GLN A 21 -7.32 49.74 4.16
C GLN A 21 -6.21 48.92 4.83
N ARG A 22 -5.62 49.44 5.91
CA ARG A 22 -4.62 48.72 6.71
C ARG A 22 -5.18 47.43 7.31
N ARG A 23 -6.41 47.46 7.84
CA ARG A 23 -7.07 46.26 8.38
C ARG A 23 -7.27 45.20 7.30
N ILE A 24 -7.74 45.59 6.11
CA ILE A 24 -7.89 44.68 4.96
C ILE A 24 -6.55 44.02 4.62
N ALA A 25 -5.46 44.79 4.53
CA ALA A 25 -4.14 44.26 4.22
C ALA A 25 -3.65 43.25 5.29
N ILE A 26 -3.84 43.55 6.57
CA ILE A 26 -3.45 42.63 7.67
C ILE A 26 -4.25 41.34 7.60
N THR A 27 -5.59 41.43 7.46
CA THR A 27 -6.45 40.25 7.39
C THR A 27 -6.18 39.42 6.15
N ALA A 28 -5.96 40.06 4.99
CA ALA A 28 -5.60 39.38 3.75
C ALA A 28 -4.28 38.61 3.88
N ASN A 29 -3.24 39.25 4.42
CA ASN A 29 -1.94 38.59 4.64
C ASN A 29 -2.04 37.42 5.63
N ALA A 30 -2.80 37.58 6.71
CA ALA A 30 -3.05 36.50 7.67
C ALA A 30 -3.77 35.31 7.00
N LEU A 31 -4.77 35.58 6.15
CA LEU A 31 -5.47 34.55 5.38
C LEU A 31 -4.54 33.85 4.39
N ILE A 32 -3.76 34.60 3.62
CA ILE A 32 -2.80 34.07 2.64
C ILE A 32 -1.78 33.16 3.34
N ASN A 33 -1.20 33.61 4.46
CA ASN A 33 -0.25 32.81 5.23
C ASN A 33 -0.89 31.51 5.73
N LYS A 34 -2.12 31.58 6.25
CA LYS A 34 -2.88 30.39 6.68
C LYS A 34 -3.11 29.40 5.54
N LEU A 35 -3.46 29.89 4.35
CA LEU A 35 -3.67 29.05 3.16
C LEU A 35 -2.35 28.43 2.68
N ASN A 36 -1.27 29.20 2.64
CA ASN A 36 0.06 28.71 2.29
C ASN A 36 0.53 27.61 3.26
N SER A 37 0.34 27.79 4.57
CA SER A 37 0.65 26.75 5.56
C SER A 37 -0.18 25.49 5.35
N ARG A 38 -1.48 25.60 5.01
CA ARG A 38 -2.32 24.43 4.69
C ARG A 38 -1.84 23.69 3.44
N ILE A 39 -1.52 24.44 2.38
CA ILE A 39 -0.97 23.86 1.14
C ILE A 39 0.34 23.14 1.42
N ASN A 40 1.25 23.77 2.17
CA ASN A 40 2.53 23.16 2.51
C ASN A 40 2.34 21.87 3.35
N ASN A 41 1.49 21.91 4.38
CA ASN A 41 1.20 20.75 5.22
C ASN A 41 0.58 19.60 4.41
N ASN A 42 -0.34 19.91 3.48
CA ASN A 42 -0.92 18.90 2.61
C ASN A 42 0.12 18.35 1.63
N SER A 43 0.98 19.19 1.06
CA SER A 43 2.08 18.77 0.18
C SER A 43 3.03 17.81 0.89
N VAL A 44 3.43 18.13 2.12
CA VAL A 44 4.28 17.24 2.94
C VAL A 44 3.60 15.90 3.22
N LYS A 45 2.32 15.90 3.60
CA LYS A 45 1.55 14.67 3.82
C LYS A 45 1.42 13.83 2.55
N ILE A 46 1.14 14.46 1.42
CA ILE A 46 1.04 13.76 0.13
C ILE A 46 2.39 13.12 -0.22
N LYS A 47 3.49 13.87 -0.09
CA LYS A 47 4.85 13.37 -0.37
C LYS A 47 5.28 12.21 0.53
N SER A 48 4.78 12.11 1.76
CA SER A 48 5.12 10.99 2.66
C SER A 48 4.17 9.80 2.52
N LEU A 49 2.86 10.05 2.43
CA LEU A 49 1.84 9.01 2.43
C LEU A 49 1.77 8.26 1.10
N ILE A 50 1.94 8.93 -0.03
CA ILE A 50 1.87 8.27 -1.34
C ILE A 50 2.97 7.20 -1.49
N PRO A 51 4.27 7.50 -1.27
CA PRO A 51 5.30 6.48 -1.37
C PRO A 51 5.12 5.34 -0.38
N GLN A 52 4.70 5.63 0.85
CA GLN A 52 4.42 4.58 1.85
C GLN A 52 3.31 3.64 1.37
N LYS A 53 2.20 4.20 0.85
CA LYS A 53 1.08 3.41 0.35
C LYS A 53 1.48 2.58 -0.86
N VAL A 54 2.18 3.19 -1.83
CA VAL A 54 2.68 2.49 -3.02
C VAL A 54 3.62 1.36 -2.63
N ASN A 55 4.56 1.60 -1.72
CA ASN A 55 5.50 0.57 -1.28
C ASN A 55 4.81 -0.57 -0.53
N SER A 56 3.81 -0.24 0.31
CA SER A 56 3.00 -1.25 1.00
C SER A 56 2.25 -2.16 0.02
N GLU A 57 1.60 -1.59 -0.99
CA GLU A 57 0.89 -2.38 -2.00
C GLU A 57 1.86 -3.19 -2.88
N LYS A 58 3.03 -2.64 -3.22
CA LYS A 58 4.08 -3.38 -3.93
C LYS A 58 4.58 -4.58 -3.11
N ASN A 59 4.80 -4.41 -1.82
CA ASN A 59 5.22 -5.49 -0.94
C ASN A 59 4.16 -6.58 -0.82
N LYS A 60 2.87 -6.21 -0.71
CA LYS A 60 1.76 -7.18 -0.73
C LYS A 60 1.71 -7.92 -2.06
N HIS A 61 1.86 -7.23 -3.18
CA HIS A 61 1.87 -7.85 -4.50
C HIS A 61 3.01 -8.87 -4.63
N ASN A 62 4.24 -8.49 -4.26
CA ASN A 62 5.38 -9.40 -4.24
C ASN A 62 5.15 -10.62 -3.34
N TYR A 63 4.55 -10.42 -2.16
CA TYR A 63 4.22 -11.52 -1.26
C TYR A 63 3.23 -12.51 -1.89
N TRP A 64 2.17 -12.01 -2.54
CA TRP A 64 1.21 -12.86 -3.21
C TRP A 64 1.81 -13.56 -4.42
N GLU A 65 2.62 -12.88 -5.22
CA GLU A 65 3.33 -13.46 -6.36
C GLU A 65 4.27 -14.59 -5.90
N GLN A 66 5.04 -14.35 -4.84
CA GLN A 66 5.87 -15.38 -4.23
C GLN A 66 5.03 -16.55 -3.72
N THR A 67 3.94 -16.27 -3.02
CA THR A 67 3.04 -17.31 -2.49
C THR A 67 2.46 -18.16 -3.62
N VAL A 68 1.99 -17.55 -4.71
CA VAL A 68 1.54 -18.27 -5.91
C VAL A 68 2.68 -19.11 -6.50
N ASN A 69 3.90 -18.57 -6.58
CA ASN A 69 5.06 -19.31 -7.05
C ASN A 69 5.42 -20.50 -6.15
N TYR A 70 5.29 -20.38 -4.82
CA TYR A 70 5.52 -21.48 -3.88
C TYR A 70 4.40 -22.53 -3.93
N LEU A 71 3.16 -22.12 -4.13
CA LEU A 71 2.00 -23.01 -4.25
C LEU A 71 1.88 -23.66 -5.63
N ASN A 72 2.61 -23.17 -6.63
CA ASN A 72 2.65 -23.80 -7.94
C ASN A 72 3.43 -25.13 -7.84
N PRO A 73 2.77 -26.28 -8.05
CA PRO A 73 3.42 -27.60 -7.97
C PRO A 73 4.61 -27.72 -8.94
N TYR A 74 4.61 -26.98 -10.05
CA TYR A 74 5.76 -26.96 -10.97
C TYR A 74 7.04 -26.41 -10.31
N THR A 75 6.94 -25.36 -9.51
CA THR A 75 8.08 -24.76 -8.81
C THR A 75 8.63 -25.70 -7.73
N ILE A 76 7.74 -26.43 -7.05
CA ILE A 76 8.12 -27.44 -6.05
C ILE A 76 8.90 -28.57 -6.74
N LEU A 77 8.41 -29.05 -7.88
CA LEU A 77 9.10 -30.08 -8.67
C LEU A 77 10.46 -29.59 -9.21
N GLN A 78 10.57 -28.33 -9.63
CA GLN A 78 11.85 -27.74 -10.09
C GLN A 78 12.92 -27.69 -8.99
N LYS A 79 12.52 -27.56 -7.73
CA LYS A 79 13.43 -27.51 -6.57
C LYS A 79 13.97 -28.89 -6.15
N GLY A 80 13.62 -29.95 -6.86
CA GLY A 80 14.08 -31.31 -6.58
C GLY A 80 13.17 -32.11 -5.66
N TYR A 81 12.00 -31.56 -5.29
CA TYR A 81 10.97 -32.33 -4.60
C TYR A 81 10.15 -33.17 -5.58
N SER A 82 9.39 -34.12 -5.03
CA SER A 82 8.44 -34.94 -5.78
C SER A 82 7.07 -34.89 -5.13
N ILE A 83 6.02 -35.17 -5.89
CA ILE A 83 4.64 -35.27 -5.37
C ILE A 83 4.17 -36.68 -5.61
N THR A 84 3.88 -37.41 -4.53
CA THR A 84 3.35 -38.77 -4.61
C THR A 84 1.82 -38.73 -4.59
N TYR A 85 1.21 -39.50 -5.47
CA TYR A 85 -0.22 -39.64 -5.65
C TYR A 85 -0.63 -41.09 -5.38
N TYR A 86 -1.74 -41.24 -4.68
CA TYR A 86 -2.44 -42.50 -4.50
C TYR A 86 -3.85 -42.35 -5.05
N ASN A 87 -4.23 -43.20 -6.01
CA ASN A 87 -5.53 -43.11 -6.72
C ASN A 87 -5.86 -41.71 -7.25
N GLY A 88 -4.86 -41.03 -7.83
CA GLY A 88 -5.01 -39.68 -8.40
C GLY A 88 -5.09 -38.53 -7.40
N LYS A 89 -5.05 -38.81 -6.09
CA LYS A 89 -5.02 -37.78 -5.02
C LYS A 89 -3.61 -37.64 -4.45
N VAL A 90 -3.22 -36.42 -4.10
CA VAL A 90 -1.93 -36.17 -3.44
C VAL A 90 -1.90 -36.88 -2.08
N LEU A 91 -0.90 -37.74 -1.89
CA LEU A 91 -0.63 -38.40 -0.63
C LEU A 91 0.11 -37.42 0.28
N LYS A 92 -0.52 -37.03 1.40
CA LYS A 92 0.04 -36.08 2.38
C LYS A 92 0.51 -36.74 3.67
N ASP A 93 0.06 -37.96 3.92
CA ASP A 93 0.23 -38.70 5.15
C ASP A 93 0.47 -40.18 4.81
N SER A 94 1.45 -40.81 5.44
CA SER A 94 1.79 -42.22 5.26
C SER A 94 0.74 -43.15 5.85
N GLU A 95 -0.10 -42.69 6.78
CA GLU A 95 -1.19 -43.49 7.36
C GLU A 95 -2.33 -43.74 6.37
N CYS A 96 -2.48 -42.88 5.36
CA CYS A 96 -3.55 -42.93 4.36
C CYS A 96 -3.33 -44.01 3.27
N ILE A 97 -2.30 -44.84 3.38
CA ILE A 97 -1.96 -45.85 2.37
C ILE A 97 -1.52 -47.18 2.99
N GLU A 98 -1.82 -48.27 2.29
CA GLU A 98 -1.49 -49.63 2.69
C GLU A 98 -0.18 -50.12 2.06
N ILE A 99 0.50 -51.05 2.74
CA ILE A 99 1.66 -51.76 2.17
C ILE A 99 1.19 -52.57 0.95
N GLY A 100 1.95 -52.50 -0.14
CA GLY A 100 1.63 -53.11 -1.42
C GLY A 100 0.85 -52.17 -2.37
N ALA A 101 0.33 -51.04 -1.88
CA ALA A 101 -0.43 -50.12 -2.70
C ALA A 101 0.44 -49.47 -3.80
N ARG A 102 -0.14 -49.36 -5.00
CA ARG A 102 0.49 -48.69 -6.15
C ARG A 102 0.40 -47.18 -6.01
N VAL A 103 1.53 -46.51 -6.12
CA VAL A 103 1.65 -45.05 -6.07
C VAL A 103 2.30 -44.50 -7.32
N GLU A 104 1.99 -43.25 -7.59
CA GLU A 104 2.56 -42.48 -8.68
C GLU A 104 3.33 -41.28 -8.12
N THR A 105 4.62 -41.20 -8.38
CA THR A 105 5.45 -40.08 -7.95
C THR A 105 5.79 -39.20 -9.14
N LYS A 106 5.29 -37.97 -9.13
CA LYS A 106 5.58 -36.97 -10.15
C LYS A 106 6.86 -36.22 -9.81
N LEU A 107 7.76 -36.11 -10.78
CA LEU A 107 9.01 -35.36 -10.72
C LEU A 107 8.95 -34.18 -11.69
N LYS A 108 10.00 -33.33 -11.70
CA LYS A 108 10.15 -32.25 -12.69
C LYS A 108 9.97 -32.77 -14.12
N ASN A 109 10.66 -33.87 -14.44
CA ASN A 109 10.66 -34.48 -15.76
C ASN A 109 10.16 -35.91 -15.64
N GLY A 110 8.87 -36.11 -15.89
CA GLY A 110 8.26 -37.43 -15.90
C GLY A 110 7.73 -37.88 -14.54
N ARG A 111 7.55 -39.19 -14.43
CA ARG A 111 6.73 -39.82 -13.40
C ARG A 111 7.23 -41.23 -13.16
N ILE A 112 7.35 -41.59 -11.89
CA ILE A 112 7.73 -42.91 -11.41
C ILE A 112 6.48 -43.59 -10.90
N ILE A 113 6.38 -44.90 -11.13
CA ILE A 113 5.30 -45.72 -10.58
C ILE A 113 5.95 -46.85 -9.78
N GLY A 114 5.48 -47.05 -8.56
CA GLY A 114 6.01 -48.06 -7.65
C GLY A 114 4.96 -48.55 -6.67
N ASN A 115 5.34 -49.50 -5.82
CA ASN A 115 4.50 -50.02 -4.75
C ASN A 115 5.14 -49.70 -3.40
N ILE A 116 4.30 -49.44 -2.39
CA ILE A 116 4.78 -49.22 -1.02
C ILE A 116 5.26 -50.55 -0.42
N VAL A 117 6.49 -50.61 0.05
CA VAL A 117 7.06 -51.82 0.68
C VAL A 117 7.09 -51.72 2.20
N GLN A 118 7.21 -50.50 2.73
CA GLN A 118 7.32 -50.22 4.16
C GLN A 118 6.74 -48.82 4.42
N LYS A 119 6.15 -48.64 5.60
CA LYS A 119 5.72 -47.33 6.11
C LYS A 119 6.24 -47.13 7.52
N GLU A 120 6.64 -45.90 7.83
CA GLU A 120 7.03 -45.46 9.16
C GLU A 120 6.12 -44.29 9.56
N PRO A 121 5.77 -44.16 10.86
CA PRO A 121 5.02 -43.03 11.38
C PRO A 121 5.83 -41.72 11.34
#